data_AF-A0A660PFI1-F1
#
_entry.id   AF-A0A660PFI1-F1
#
_cell.length_a   1.000
_cell.length_b   1.000
_cell.length_c   1.000
_cell.angle_alpha   90.00
_cell.angle_beta   90.00
_cell.angle_gamma   90.00
#
_symmetry.space_group_name_H-M   'P 1'
#
loop_
_entity.id
_entity.type
_entity.pdbx_description
1 polymer ?
#
loop_
_entity_poly.entity_id
_entity_poly.type
_entity_poly.pdbx_seq_one_letter_code
_entity_poly.pdbx_strand_id
1 'polypeptide(L)'
;GAFKLPYTPPTLNNHGCYVISLNKFTGWLGEQVEANGVDIFAGLAGYELLFEDGKVTGVQTVDMGLDKEGNPKSNFEPGSIIKAKITILCEGVHGNLTQDAFEKIPELTADSLPQAYLTGVKEVWEVPEGRIKPGDVIHTFGWPQPNNEYGGSWIYGMSNNMVSIGYAVGLNSPDPTNDPHMKFQRLKTHPVIKKILDGGKMLHYGAKTIPDNGYYSMPKLYHDGLLLCGDSAGFLNPARLKGIHLAIKSGILVAETLIEAIKKDDYSKEILKIYKDKFENSWIKEELFKTRNFHAGFKGGLFAGMFHSMMQMVTGGNGLFNRKENKPDNTYMMKISDYKKKFGRIPNKESVKFDNEYLFDKLTDVYKSGTMHEEEQPSHLIIADLDICNNRCTEEYGNPCQHFCPAQVYQMEDDPDNESKKKLMLTPSNCIHCKTCDIVDPYQVIKWVTPQGGEGPNYTNL
;
A
#
# COMPACT_ATOMS: atom_id res chain seq x y z
N GLY A 1 18.31 20.89 10.31
CA GLY A 1 19.32 20.11 11.06
C GLY A 1 18.66 18.86 11.60
N ALA A 2 19.40 17.80 11.89
CA ALA A 2 18.84 16.55 12.43
C ALA A 2 19.40 16.27 13.83
N PHE A 3 18.60 15.57 14.64
CA PHE A 3 19.01 15.04 15.93
C PHE A 3 18.95 13.51 15.89
N LYS A 4 20.04 12.83 16.23
CA LYS A 4 20.08 11.38 16.36
C LYS A 4 19.56 10.99 17.74
N LEU A 5 18.60 10.06 17.79
CA LEU A 5 18.14 9.51 19.06
C LEU A 5 19.30 8.82 19.81
N PRO A 6 19.34 8.91 21.16
CA PRO A 6 20.42 8.33 21.95
C PRO A 6 20.46 6.79 21.90
N TYR A 7 19.35 6.16 21.56
CA TYR A 7 19.20 4.71 21.49
C TYR A 7 18.31 4.31 20.31
N THR A 8 18.65 3.21 19.64
CA THR A 8 17.81 2.60 18.60
C THR A 8 16.84 1.62 19.26
N PRO A 9 15.52 1.83 19.20
CA PRO A 9 14.53 0.92 19.76
C PRO A 9 14.73 -0.53 19.29
N PRO A 10 14.45 -1.57 20.11
CA PRO A 10 14.64 -2.96 19.69
C PRO A 10 13.88 -3.33 18.42
N THR A 11 12.71 -2.74 18.21
CA THR A 11 11.88 -2.96 17.01
C THR A 11 12.54 -2.44 15.73
N LEU A 12 13.42 -1.44 15.84
CA LEU A 12 14.20 -0.87 14.74
C LEU A 12 15.66 -1.36 14.71
N ASN A 13 16.00 -2.34 15.55
CA ASN A 13 17.29 -3.01 15.46
C ASN A 13 17.26 -4.00 14.28
N ASN A 14 18.19 -3.82 13.34
CA ASN A 14 18.28 -4.57 12.10
C ASN A 14 19.47 -5.53 12.06
N HIS A 15 20.09 -5.85 13.20
CA HIS A 15 21.14 -6.85 13.26
C HIS A 15 20.66 -8.20 12.66
N GLY A 16 21.49 -8.82 11.81
CA GLY A 16 21.16 -10.07 11.12
C GLY A 16 20.15 -9.95 9.96
N CYS A 17 19.70 -8.72 9.63
CA CYS A 17 18.84 -8.48 8.47
C CYS A 17 19.65 -8.11 7.23
N TYR A 18 19.01 -8.21 6.06
CA TYR A 18 19.60 -7.86 4.77
C TYR A 18 18.89 -6.65 4.15
N VAL A 19 19.64 -5.83 3.41
CA VAL A 19 19.10 -4.86 2.47
C VAL A 19 19.07 -5.53 1.09
N ILE A 20 17.88 -5.67 0.51
CA ILE A 20 17.67 -6.32 -0.79
C ILE A 20 16.79 -5.45 -1.69
N SER A 21 16.84 -5.68 -3.00
CA SER A 21 15.72 -5.32 -3.89
C SER A 21 14.69 -6.44 -3.81
N LEU A 22 13.46 -6.09 -3.46
CA LEU A 22 12.39 -7.06 -3.36
C LEU A 22 11.99 -7.54 -4.76
N ASN A 23 12.01 -6.66 -5.76
CA ASN A 23 11.78 -7.00 -7.16
C ASN A 23 12.73 -8.11 -7.66
N LYS A 24 14.04 -7.97 -7.41
CA LYS A 24 15.03 -9.01 -7.76
C LYS A 24 14.80 -10.32 -6.99
N PHE A 25 14.48 -10.21 -5.69
CA PHE A 25 14.23 -11.38 -4.87
C PHE A 25 12.98 -12.15 -5.32
N THR A 26 11.89 -11.47 -5.67
CA THR A 26 10.67 -12.12 -6.16
C THR A 26 10.87 -12.73 -7.55
N GLY A 27 11.65 -12.09 -8.42
CA GLY A 27 12.03 -12.67 -9.72
C GLY A 27 12.80 -13.99 -9.54
N TRP A 28 13.84 -13.98 -8.71
CA TRP A 28 14.58 -15.21 -8.36
C TRP A 28 13.68 -16.27 -7.71
N LEU A 29 12.79 -15.87 -6.80
CA LEU A 29 11.88 -16.81 -6.13
C LEU A 29 10.92 -17.46 -7.14
N GLY A 30 10.46 -16.72 -8.15
CA GLY A 30 9.66 -17.24 -9.26
C GLY A 30 10.39 -18.37 -10.01
N GLU A 31 11.66 -18.16 -10.36
CA GLU A 31 12.49 -19.20 -11.00
C GLU A 31 12.60 -20.46 -10.14
N GLN A 32 12.73 -20.31 -8.80
CA GLN A 32 12.76 -21.46 -7.90
C GLN A 32 11.42 -22.19 -7.86
N VAL A 33 10.31 -21.45 -7.90
CA VAL A 33 8.95 -22.01 -7.88
C VAL A 33 8.66 -22.81 -9.16
N GLU A 34 8.99 -22.25 -10.33
CA GLU A 34 8.85 -22.96 -11.63
C GLU A 34 9.74 -24.21 -11.70
N ALA A 35 10.98 -24.12 -11.21
CA ALA A 35 11.88 -25.27 -11.14
C ALA A 35 11.34 -26.43 -10.27
N ASN A 36 10.37 -26.15 -9.39
CA ASN A 36 9.66 -27.15 -8.57
C ASN A 36 8.30 -27.58 -9.18
N GLY A 37 8.05 -27.27 -10.46
CA GLY A 37 6.89 -27.76 -11.21
C GLY A 37 5.58 -27.00 -10.96
N VAL A 38 5.67 -25.77 -10.43
CA VAL A 38 4.50 -24.87 -10.29
C VAL A 38 4.39 -24.00 -11.53
N ASP A 39 3.22 -23.97 -12.15
CA ASP A 39 2.95 -23.08 -13.28
C ASP A 39 2.76 -21.64 -12.80
N ILE A 40 3.55 -20.70 -13.34
CA ILE A 40 3.39 -19.26 -13.11
C ILE A 40 2.84 -18.61 -14.37
N PHE A 41 1.63 -18.07 -14.27
CA PHE A 41 1.00 -17.31 -15.36
C PHE A 41 1.16 -15.81 -15.11
N ALA A 42 2.33 -15.27 -15.44
CA ALA A 42 2.57 -13.84 -15.40
C ALA A 42 1.69 -13.13 -16.46
N GLY A 43 1.23 -11.91 -16.13
CA GLY A 43 0.36 -11.15 -17.02
C GLY A 43 -1.11 -11.59 -17.04
N LEU A 44 -1.51 -12.57 -16.21
CA LEU A 44 -2.93 -12.84 -15.94
C LEU A 44 -3.36 -12.14 -14.66
N ALA A 45 -4.43 -11.38 -14.74
CA ALA A 45 -4.92 -10.58 -13.63
C ALA A 45 -6.31 -11.04 -13.21
N GLY A 46 -6.45 -11.46 -11.95
CA GLY A 46 -7.73 -11.87 -11.38
C GLY A 46 -8.69 -10.68 -11.27
N TYR A 47 -9.93 -10.89 -11.70
CA TYR A 47 -10.96 -9.86 -11.76
C TYR A 47 -12.14 -10.17 -10.84
N GLU A 48 -12.61 -11.42 -10.81
CA GLU A 48 -13.74 -11.81 -9.96
C GLU A 48 -13.49 -13.15 -9.24
N LEU A 49 -13.93 -13.24 -7.98
CA LEU A 49 -14.03 -14.50 -7.25
C LEU A 49 -15.29 -15.27 -7.63
N LEU A 50 -15.11 -16.57 -7.87
CA LEU A 50 -16.19 -17.49 -8.21
C LEU A 50 -16.73 -18.17 -6.96
N PHE A 51 -18.06 -18.25 -6.87
CA PHE A 51 -18.77 -18.84 -5.73
C PHE A 51 -19.78 -19.89 -6.18
N GLU A 52 -19.85 -21.00 -5.45
CA GLU A 52 -20.90 -22.01 -5.55
C GLU A 52 -21.36 -22.35 -4.13
N ASP A 53 -22.65 -22.18 -3.81
CA ASP A 53 -23.24 -22.43 -2.48
C ASP A 53 -22.47 -21.80 -1.29
N GLY A 54 -21.97 -20.56 -1.49
CA GLY A 54 -21.20 -19.82 -0.49
C GLY A 54 -19.73 -20.25 -0.35
N LYS A 55 -19.30 -21.28 -1.08
CA LYS A 55 -17.89 -21.70 -1.17
C LYS A 55 -17.18 -20.99 -2.32
N VAL A 56 -15.92 -20.60 -2.11
CA VAL A 56 -15.07 -20.09 -3.20
C VAL A 56 -14.57 -21.26 -4.05
N THR A 57 -14.73 -21.16 -5.37
CA THR A 57 -14.44 -22.25 -6.32
C THR A 57 -13.44 -21.88 -7.41
N GLY A 58 -12.95 -20.64 -7.43
CA GLY A 58 -11.98 -20.19 -8.42
C GLY A 58 -11.89 -18.69 -8.57
N VAL A 59 -11.28 -18.28 -9.67
CA VAL A 59 -11.11 -16.88 -10.09
C VAL A 59 -11.38 -16.78 -11.58
N GLN A 60 -12.06 -15.72 -12.01
CA GLN A 60 -12.10 -15.30 -13.41
C GLN A 60 -11.06 -14.20 -13.64
N THR A 61 -10.28 -14.30 -14.71
CA THR A 61 -9.35 -13.23 -15.12
C THR A 61 -10.10 -12.09 -15.81
N VAL A 62 -9.45 -10.93 -15.92
CA VAL A 62 -10.01 -9.78 -16.66
C VAL A 62 -10.16 -10.10 -18.16
N ASP A 63 -11.18 -9.52 -18.79
CA ASP A 63 -11.33 -9.51 -20.25
C ASP A 63 -10.23 -8.65 -20.89
N MET A 64 -9.79 -9.03 -22.08
CA MET A 64 -8.79 -8.32 -22.86
C MET A 64 -9.39 -7.78 -24.16
N GLY A 65 -8.82 -6.70 -24.69
CA GLY A 65 -9.23 -6.16 -25.99
C GLY A 65 -10.60 -5.47 -26.00
N LEU A 66 -10.94 -4.74 -24.92
CA LEU A 66 -12.07 -3.81 -24.89
C LEU A 66 -11.64 -2.39 -25.29
N ASP A 67 -12.55 -1.60 -25.86
CA ASP A 67 -12.37 -0.15 -26.08
C ASP A 67 -12.71 0.67 -24.83
N LYS A 68 -12.54 2.00 -24.86
CA LYS A 68 -12.82 2.88 -23.70
C LYS A 68 -14.25 2.78 -23.17
N GLU A 69 -15.21 2.52 -24.06
CA GLU A 69 -16.62 2.39 -23.75
C GLU A 69 -16.99 0.97 -23.28
N GLY A 70 -16.05 0.03 -23.31
CA GLY A 70 -16.26 -1.36 -22.91
C GLY A 70 -16.80 -2.26 -24.01
N ASN A 71 -16.72 -1.84 -25.28
CA ASN A 71 -17.10 -2.70 -26.41
C ASN A 71 -15.92 -3.59 -26.84
N PRO A 72 -16.19 -4.83 -27.30
CA PRO A 72 -15.17 -5.70 -27.85
C PRO A 72 -14.48 -5.13 -29.09
N LYS A 73 -13.14 -5.08 -29.08
CA LYS A 73 -12.31 -4.82 -30.27
C LYS A 73 -12.09 -6.10 -31.07
N SER A 74 -11.41 -5.99 -32.21
CA SER A 74 -11.10 -7.14 -33.08
C SER A 74 -10.21 -8.21 -32.42
N ASN A 75 -9.47 -7.84 -31.37
CA ASN A 75 -8.63 -8.72 -30.57
C ASN A 75 -9.24 -9.06 -29.19
N PHE A 76 -10.56 -8.94 -29.03
CA PHE A 76 -11.24 -9.27 -27.78
C PHE A 76 -11.01 -10.73 -27.38
N GLU A 77 -10.65 -10.94 -26.12
CA GLU A 77 -10.51 -12.25 -25.51
C GLU A 77 -11.22 -12.24 -24.14
N PRO A 78 -12.22 -13.11 -23.94
CA PRO A 78 -12.90 -13.19 -22.66
C PRO A 78 -11.96 -13.74 -21.58
N GLY A 79 -12.13 -13.26 -20.36
CA GLY A 79 -11.41 -13.71 -19.20
C GLY A 79 -11.52 -15.21 -18.97
N SER A 80 -10.41 -15.85 -18.63
CA SER A 80 -10.34 -17.27 -18.34
C SER A 80 -10.95 -17.59 -16.98
N ILE A 81 -11.73 -18.67 -16.93
CA ILE A 81 -12.28 -19.21 -15.69
C ILE A 81 -11.29 -20.26 -15.15
N ILE A 82 -10.66 -19.97 -14.01
CA ILE A 82 -9.73 -20.86 -13.34
C ILE A 82 -10.44 -21.45 -12.11
N LYS A 83 -10.92 -22.69 -12.23
CA LYS A 83 -11.52 -23.42 -11.10
C LYS A 83 -10.46 -24.08 -10.24
N ALA A 84 -10.61 -23.98 -8.92
CA ALA A 84 -9.71 -24.58 -7.95
C ALA A 84 -10.48 -25.15 -6.75
N LYS A 85 -9.94 -26.20 -6.13
CA LYS A 85 -10.49 -26.71 -4.86
C LYS A 85 -10.32 -25.71 -3.71
N ILE A 86 -9.22 -24.96 -3.74
CA ILE A 86 -8.88 -23.87 -2.83
C ILE A 86 -8.27 -22.73 -3.64
N THR A 87 -8.75 -21.50 -3.41
CA THR A 87 -8.14 -20.25 -3.88
C THR A 87 -7.41 -19.57 -2.71
N ILE A 88 -6.19 -19.11 -2.94
CA ILE A 88 -5.41 -18.35 -1.94
C ILE A 88 -5.26 -16.91 -2.41
N LEU A 89 -5.71 -15.95 -1.61
CA LEU A 89 -5.54 -14.54 -1.93
C LEU A 89 -4.23 -14.01 -1.34
N CYS A 90 -3.33 -13.65 -2.24
CA CYS A 90 -1.99 -13.12 -1.98
C CYS A 90 -1.75 -11.81 -2.76
N GLU A 91 -2.81 -11.06 -3.10
CA GLU A 91 -2.74 -9.82 -3.89
C GLU A 91 -1.92 -8.70 -3.23
N GLY A 92 -1.63 -8.87 -1.93
CA GLY A 92 -1.02 -7.86 -1.08
C GLY A 92 -2.04 -6.90 -0.52
N VAL A 93 -1.58 -5.71 -0.15
CA VAL A 93 -2.38 -4.66 0.46
C VAL A 93 -3.59 -4.29 -0.42
N HIS A 94 -4.77 -4.23 0.20
CA HIS A 94 -5.99 -3.73 -0.45
C HIS A 94 -6.24 -4.40 -1.83
N GLY A 95 -6.12 -5.74 -1.85
CA GLY A 95 -6.38 -6.58 -3.01
C GLY A 95 -7.83 -6.45 -3.49
N ASN A 96 -8.06 -6.49 -4.79
CA ASN A 96 -9.41 -6.31 -5.35
C ASN A 96 -10.29 -7.54 -5.05
N LEU A 97 -9.77 -8.74 -5.28
CA LEU A 97 -10.47 -9.99 -4.92
C LEU A 97 -10.63 -10.13 -3.40
N THR A 98 -9.66 -9.64 -2.63
CA THR A 98 -9.72 -9.66 -1.17
C THR A 98 -10.84 -8.75 -0.65
N GLN A 99 -11.04 -7.58 -1.27
CA GLN A 99 -12.17 -6.71 -0.96
C GLN A 99 -13.50 -7.38 -1.31
N ASP A 100 -13.60 -7.97 -2.51
CA ASP A 100 -14.78 -8.74 -2.92
C ASP A 100 -15.08 -9.89 -1.94
N ALA A 101 -14.06 -10.58 -1.43
CA ALA A 101 -14.22 -11.60 -0.41
C ALA A 101 -14.79 -11.02 0.88
N PHE A 102 -14.31 -9.86 1.35
CA PHE A 102 -14.85 -9.22 2.55
C PHE A 102 -16.29 -8.73 2.39
N GLU A 103 -16.66 -8.27 1.19
CA GLU A 103 -18.03 -7.85 0.89
C GLU A 103 -19.00 -9.04 0.81
N LYS A 104 -18.59 -10.11 0.10
CA LYS A 104 -19.43 -11.31 -0.13
C LYS A 104 -19.42 -12.29 1.05
N ILE A 105 -18.40 -12.23 1.92
CA ILE A 105 -18.22 -13.09 3.12
C ILE A 105 -17.96 -12.21 4.36
N PRO A 106 -18.97 -11.48 4.88
CA PRO A 106 -18.77 -10.49 5.96
C PRO A 106 -18.20 -11.06 7.25
N GLU A 107 -18.34 -12.38 7.51
CA GLU A 107 -17.72 -13.03 8.67
C GLU A 107 -16.19 -13.01 8.64
N LEU A 108 -15.58 -12.70 7.49
CA LEU A 108 -14.13 -12.52 7.41
C LEU A 108 -13.65 -11.30 8.19
N THR A 109 -14.48 -10.26 8.34
CA THR A 109 -14.09 -8.98 8.96
C THR A 109 -14.93 -8.64 10.19
N ALA A 110 -15.91 -9.46 10.55
CA ALA A 110 -16.86 -9.19 11.64
C ALA A 110 -16.22 -8.81 12.99
N ASP A 111 -15.08 -9.41 13.34
CA ASP A 111 -14.36 -9.14 14.60
C ASP A 111 -13.13 -8.23 14.44
N SER A 112 -12.85 -7.77 13.21
CA SER A 112 -11.66 -6.99 12.87
C SER A 112 -11.93 -5.49 13.04
N LEU A 113 -10.95 -4.76 13.57
CA LEU A 113 -10.97 -3.31 13.49
C LEU A 113 -10.70 -2.86 12.05
N PRO A 114 -11.24 -1.71 11.60
CA PRO A 114 -10.86 -1.14 10.32
C PRO A 114 -9.35 -1.00 10.20
N GLN A 115 -8.80 -1.46 9.08
CA GLN A 115 -7.39 -1.32 8.77
C GLN A 115 -7.04 0.16 8.59
N ALA A 116 -5.80 0.50 8.92
CA ALA A 116 -5.18 1.79 8.59
C ALA A 116 -4.05 1.53 7.60
N TYR A 117 -3.72 2.52 6.79
CA TYR A 117 -2.77 2.37 5.71
C TYR A 117 -1.79 3.53 5.66
N LEU A 118 -0.60 3.22 5.17
CA LEU A 118 0.40 4.20 4.75
C LEU A 118 0.53 4.14 3.22
N THR A 119 0.73 5.26 2.56
CA THR A 119 1.29 5.28 1.20
C THR A 119 2.79 5.55 1.27
N GLY A 120 3.59 4.60 0.80
CA GLY A 120 5.02 4.75 0.61
C GLY A 120 5.34 5.17 -0.82
N VAL A 121 6.13 6.23 -0.98
CA VAL A 121 6.79 6.59 -2.25
C VAL A 121 8.28 6.29 -2.11
N LYS A 122 8.90 5.77 -3.18
CA LYS A 122 10.27 5.27 -3.19
C LYS A 122 11.01 5.74 -4.43
N GLU A 123 12.26 6.15 -4.25
CA GLU A 123 13.25 6.29 -5.32
C GLU A 123 14.45 5.36 -5.06
N VAL A 124 15.07 4.87 -6.14
CA VAL A 124 16.39 4.24 -6.11
C VAL A 124 17.38 5.15 -6.82
N TRP A 125 18.48 5.47 -6.14
CA TRP A 125 19.51 6.37 -6.62
C TRP A 125 20.83 5.64 -6.79
N GLU A 126 21.59 6.01 -7.81
CA GLU A 126 23.03 5.80 -7.86
C GLU A 126 23.71 7.07 -7.32
N VAL A 127 24.62 6.94 -6.36
CA VAL A 127 25.30 8.07 -5.73
C VAL A 127 26.82 7.94 -5.85
N PRO A 128 27.59 9.04 -5.74
CA PRO A 128 29.05 8.95 -5.65
C PRO A 128 29.50 8.04 -4.51
N GLU A 129 30.67 7.41 -4.68
CA GLU A 129 31.25 6.55 -3.64
C GLU A 129 31.44 7.28 -2.31
N GLY A 130 31.23 6.58 -1.19
CA GLY A 130 31.44 7.11 0.16
C GLY A 130 30.29 7.97 0.71
N ARG A 131 29.20 8.18 -0.04
CA ARG A 131 28.01 8.92 0.43
C ARG A 131 27.21 8.16 1.49
N ILE A 132 27.14 6.84 1.38
CA ILE A 132 26.52 5.92 2.33
C ILE A 132 27.16 4.54 2.17
N LYS A 133 27.27 3.74 3.25
CA LYS A 133 27.86 2.40 3.17
C LYS A 133 26.78 1.36 2.84
N PRO A 134 27.08 0.32 2.06
CA PRO A 134 26.20 -0.83 1.90
C PRO A 134 25.81 -1.42 3.26
N GLY A 135 24.52 -1.63 3.48
CA GLY A 135 23.97 -2.12 4.75
C GLY A 135 23.68 -1.03 5.79
N ASP A 136 24.04 0.24 5.56
CA ASP A 136 23.58 1.34 6.40
C ASP A 136 22.05 1.44 6.31
N VAL A 137 21.40 1.55 7.47
CA VAL A 137 19.95 1.67 7.61
C VAL A 137 19.64 2.90 8.45
N ILE A 138 18.95 3.87 7.85
CA ILE A 138 18.54 5.12 8.51
C ILE A 138 17.03 5.26 8.39
N HIS A 139 16.39 5.55 9.51
CA HIS A 139 14.97 5.95 9.56
C HIS A 139 14.87 7.35 10.16
N THR A 140 13.99 8.17 9.61
CA THR A 140 13.69 9.50 10.18
C THR A 140 12.20 9.68 10.38
N PHE A 141 11.84 10.49 11.36
CA PHE A 141 10.47 10.95 11.61
C PHE A 141 10.50 12.43 11.98
N GLY A 142 9.34 13.08 11.99
CA GLY A 142 9.23 14.53 12.13
C GLY A 142 9.20 15.20 10.76
N TRP A 143 9.93 16.31 10.60
CA TRP A 143 9.87 17.12 9.37
C TRP A 143 10.10 16.27 8.10
N PRO A 144 9.29 16.46 7.02
CA PRO A 144 8.25 17.49 6.84
C PRO A 144 6.86 17.13 7.39
N GLN A 145 6.72 16.03 8.12
CA GLN A 145 5.43 15.64 8.72
C GLN A 145 5.03 16.56 9.88
N PRO A 146 3.78 17.04 9.92
CA PRO A 146 3.21 17.66 11.11
C PRO A 146 3.14 16.68 12.29
N ASN A 147 3.27 17.18 13.53
CA ASN A 147 3.26 16.34 14.73
C ASN A 147 1.97 15.53 14.96
N ASN A 148 0.87 15.97 14.37
CA ASN A 148 -0.46 15.34 14.46
C ASN A 148 -0.75 14.36 13.31
N GLU A 149 0.22 14.09 12.44
CA GLU A 149 0.09 13.13 11.36
C GLU A 149 1.19 12.07 11.47
N TYR A 150 0.89 10.86 10.99
CA TYR A 150 1.80 9.72 11.08
C TYR A 150 2.56 9.52 9.76
N GLY A 151 3.85 9.22 9.85
CA GLY A 151 4.72 9.03 8.68
C GLY A 151 6.20 9.13 9.03
N GLY A 152 7.05 8.86 8.04
CA GLY A 152 8.49 8.87 8.21
C GLY A 152 9.23 8.40 6.96
N SER A 153 10.56 8.46 7.02
CA SER A 153 11.44 8.10 5.90
C SER A 153 12.25 6.84 6.19
N TRP A 154 12.74 6.24 5.11
CA TRP A 154 13.82 5.26 5.16
C TRP A 154 14.90 5.63 4.15
N ILE A 155 16.16 5.33 4.49
CA ILE A 155 17.32 5.44 3.63
C ILE A 155 18.18 4.20 3.86
N TYR A 156 18.34 3.36 2.84
CA TYR A 156 19.10 2.11 2.90
C TYR A 156 20.25 2.15 1.89
N GLY A 157 21.48 1.98 2.38
CA GLY A 157 22.65 1.79 1.52
C GLY A 157 22.64 0.39 0.91
N MET A 158 22.65 0.33 -0.42
CA MET A 158 22.70 -0.90 -1.20
C MET A 158 24.09 -1.15 -1.77
N SER A 159 24.32 -2.29 -2.40
CA SER A 159 25.55 -2.54 -3.17
C SER A 159 25.66 -1.58 -4.37
N ASN A 160 26.87 -1.48 -4.94
CA ASN A 160 27.16 -0.68 -6.14
C ASN A 160 26.80 0.80 -6.01
N ASN A 161 27.07 1.39 -4.83
CA ASN A 161 26.76 2.78 -4.51
C ASN A 161 25.29 3.17 -4.79
N MET A 162 24.37 2.22 -4.62
CA MET A 162 22.95 2.52 -4.73
C MET A 162 22.33 2.87 -3.37
N VAL A 163 21.28 3.69 -3.40
CA VAL A 163 20.52 4.11 -2.22
C VAL A 163 19.05 3.88 -2.50
N SER A 164 18.39 3.09 -1.66
CA SER A 164 16.93 3.03 -1.60
C SER A 164 16.46 4.06 -0.58
N ILE A 165 15.74 5.08 -1.04
CA ILE A 165 15.19 6.12 -0.18
C ILE A 165 13.69 6.28 -0.45
N GLY A 166 12.92 6.59 0.59
CA GLY A 166 11.52 6.90 0.41
C GLY A 166 10.85 7.49 1.64
N TYR A 167 9.55 7.75 1.50
CA TYR A 167 8.73 8.35 2.52
C TYR A 167 7.37 7.67 2.60
N ALA A 168 6.94 7.33 3.81
CA ALA A 168 5.64 6.76 4.10
C ALA A 168 4.76 7.79 4.80
N VAL A 169 3.51 7.92 4.35
CA VAL A 169 2.54 8.90 4.85
C VAL A 169 1.23 8.21 5.19
N GLY A 170 0.74 8.44 6.41
CA GLY A 170 -0.54 7.88 6.87
C GLY A 170 -1.71 8.43 6.09
N LEU A 171 -2.64 7.54 5.72
CA LEU A 171 -3.85 7.89 4.98
C LEU A 171 -4.99 8.38 5.90
N ASN A 172 -4.86 8.20 7.21
CA ASN A 172 -5.73 8.81 8.22
C ASN A 172 -5.41 10.28 8.55
N SER A 173 -4.88 11.05 7.60
CA SER A 173 -4.61 12.48 7.80
C SER A 173 -5.89 13.30 7.75
N PRO A 174 -6.08 14.28 8.66
CA PRO A 174 -7.19 15.22 8.56
C PRO A 174 -7.01 16.26 7.45
N ASP A 175 -5.80 16.38 6.88
CA ASP A 175 -5.45 17.41 5.90
C ASP A 175 -5.78 16.95 4.47
N PRO A 176 -6.69 17.63 3.74
CA PRO A 176 -7.03 17.27 2.36
C PRO A 176 -5.89 17.54 1.35
N THR A 177 -4.81 18.20 1.78
CA THR A 177 -3.60 18.44 0.98
C THR A 177 -2.47 17.48 1.32
N ASN A 178 -2.77 16.38 2.02
CA ASN A 178 -1.81 15.33 2.38
C ASN A 178 -1.26 14.61 1.14
N ASP A 179 -0.06 15.00 0.70
CA ASP A 179 0.58 14.50 -0.51
C ASP A 179 1.88 13.71 -0.17
N PRO A 180 1.89 12.37 -0.34
CA PRO A 180 3.06 11.54 -0.10
C PRO A 180 4.28 11.91 -0.96
N HIS A 181 4.06 12.24 -2.23
CA HIS A 181 5.11 12.61 -3.18
C HIS A 181 5.73 13.96 -2.80
N MET A 182 4.91 14.99 -2.58
CA MET A 182 5.40 16.31 -2.19
C MET A 182 6.17 16.27 -0.87
N LYS A 183 5.67 15.52 0.13
CA LYS A 183 6.38 15.33 1.41
C LYS A 183 7.73 14.66 1.21
N PHE A 184 7.83 13.69 0.31
CA PHE A 184 9.10 13.05 -0.01
C PHE A 184 10.07 13.99 -0.75
N GLN A 185 9.61 14.72 -1.77
CA GLN A 185 10.44 15.68 -2.48
C GLN A 185 10.94 16.79 -1.52
N ARG A 186 10.11 17.25 -0.58
CA ARG A 186 10.53 18.15 0.50
C ARG A 186 11.60 17.52 1.39
N LEU A 187 11.42 16.28 1.83
CA LEU A 187 12.41 15.58 2.66
C LEU A 187 13.81 15.63 2.02
N LYS A 188 13.91 15.45 0.70
CA LYS A 188 15.20 15.49 -0.02
C LYS A 188 15.91 16.84 0.09
N THR A 189 15.22 17.94 0.40
CA THR A 189 15.85 19.25 0.65
C THR A 189 16.53 19.33 2.03
N HIS A 190 16.25 18.39 2.94
CA HIS A 190 16.89 18.37 4.25
C HIS A 190 18.41 18.13 4.12
N PRO A 191 19.28 18.88 4.82
CA PRO A 191 20.74 18.83 4.61
C PRO A 191 21.37 17.43 4.75
N VAL A 192 20.83 16.57 5.63
CA VAL A 192 21.31 15.19 5.78
C VAL A 192 21.04 14.36 4.53
N ILE A 193 19.84 14.49 3.96
CA ILE A 193 19.44 13.75 2.76
C ILE A 193 20.17 14.31 1.54
N LYS A 194 20.22 15.64 1.43
CA LYS A 194 21.00 16.32 0.39
C LYS A 194 22.44 15.86 0.37
N LYS A 195 23.11 15.73 1.52
CA LYS A 195 24.49 15.24 1.58
C LYS A 195 24.67 13.82 1.01
N ILE A 196 23.68 12.94 1.17
CA ILE A 196 23.73 11.56 0.67
C ILE A 196 23.51 11.52 -0.84
N LEU A 197 22.53 12.27 -1.35
CA LEU A 197 22.10 12.21 -2.74
C LEU A 197 22.85 13.19 -3.67
N ASP A 198 23.62 14.13 -3.12
CA ASP A 198 24.37 15.14 -3.87
C ASP A 198 25.33 14.53 -4.89
N GLY A 199 25.18 14.95 -6.15
CA GLY A 199 25.89 14.40 -7.32
C GLY A 199 25.38 13.02 -7.77
N GLY A 200 24.30 12.51 -7.20
CA GLY A 200 23.67 11.25 -7.59
C GLY A 200 22.67 11.40 -8.75
N LYS A 201 22.19 10.26 -9.24
CA LYS A 201 21.19 10.13 -10.30
C LYS A 201 20.07 9.21 -9.86
N MET A 202 18.82 9.67 -9.98
CA MET A 202 17.65 8.84 -9.74
C MET A 202 17.42 7.85 -10.90
N LEU A 203 17.38 6.57 -10.56
CA LEU A 203 17.23 5.47 -11.50
C LEU A 203 15.77 5.03 -11.65
N HIS A 204 15.09 4.84 -10.52
CA HIS A 204 13.76 4.23 -10.48
C HIS A 204 12.86 4.92 -9.46
N TYR A 205 11.56 4.96 -9.74
CA TYR A 205 10.52 5.44 -8.84
C TYR A 205 9.39 4.43 -8.69
N GLY A 206 8.77 4.38 -7.53
CA GLY A 206 7.54 3.61 -7.33
C GLY A 206 6.78 4.05 -6.09
N ALA A 207 5.52 3.61 -5.99
CA ALA A 207 4.72 3.80 -4.80
C ALA A 207 3.82 2.59 -4.54
N LYS A 208 3.57 2.32 -3.26
CA LYS A 208 2.64 1.29 -2.82
C LYS A 208 2.10 1.63 -1.44
N THR A 209 0.88 1.23 -1.18
CA THR A 209 0.35 1.27 0.19
C THR A 209 0.91 0.11 1.03
N ILE A 210 0.76 0.16 2.35
CA ILE A 210 0.98 -0.95 3.28
C ILE A 210 -0.07 -0.89 4.39
N PRO A 211 -0.50 -2.04 4.96
CA PRO A 211 -1.39 -2.05 6.12
C PRO A 211 -0.62 -1.65 7.38
N ASP A 212 -1.21 -0.92 8.31
CA ASP A 212 -0.46 -0.27 9.40
C ASP A 212 -1.11 -0.41 10.78
N ASN A 213 -2.37 -0.87 10.88
CA ASN A 213 -3.07 -0.96 12.17
C ASN A 213 -2.78 -2.26 12.95
N GLY A 214 -2.09 -3.22 12.33
CA GLY A 214 -1.55 -4.43 12.98
C GLY A 214 -2.60 -5.49 13.34
N TYR A 215 -2.30 -6.29 14.37
CA TYR A 215 -2.99 -7.54 14.71
C TYR A 215 -4.52 -7.44 14.80
N TYR A 216 -5.06 -6.39 15.43
CA TYR A 216 -6.51 -6.27 15.63
C TYR A 216 -7.29 -5.95 14.36
N SER A 217 -6.61 -5.61 13.26
CA SER A 217 -7.21 -5.39 11.94
C SER A 217 -7.03 -6.57 10.98
N MET A 218 -6.41 -7.66 11.43
CA MET A 218 -6.33 -8.87 10.62
C MET A 218 -7.74 -9.48 10.47
N PRO A 219 -8.13 -9.91 9.25
CA PRO A 219 -9.37 -10.65 9.04
C PRO A 219 -9.24 -12.08 9.57
N LYS A 220 -10.35 -12.81 9.59
CA LYS A 220 -10.33 -14.26 9.63
C LYS A 220 -9.57 -14.78 8.41
N LEU A 221 -8.67 -15.73 8.63
CA LEU A 221 -7.68 -16.15 7.62
C LEU A 221 -8.18 -17.21 6.62
N TYR A 222 -9.41 -17.71 6.79
CA TYR A 222 -9.92 -18.85 6.04
C TYR A 222 -11.45 -18.81 5.90
N HIS A 223 -11.93 -19.37 4.81
CA HIS A 223 -13.33 -19.71 4.56
C HIS A 223 -13.41 -20.99 3.70
N ASP A 224 -14.60 -21.51 3.42
CA ASP A 224 -14.79 -22.65 2.52
C ASP A 224 -14.15 -22.36 1.15
N GLY A 225 -13.15 -23.17 0.77
CA GLY A 225 -12.39 -23.00 -0.47
C GLY A 225 -11.48 -21.77 -0.55
N LEU A 226 -11.24 -21.05 0.56
CA LEU A 226 -10.51 -19.78 0.57
C LEU A 226 -9.49 -19.69 1.71
N LEU A 227 -8.30 -19.19 1.41
CA LEU A 227 -7.28 -18.78 2.39
C LEU A 227 -6.77 -17.37 2.07
N LEU A 228 -6.45 -16.58 3.10
CA LEU A 228 -5.85 -15.24 2.96
C LEU A 228 -4.41 -15.24 3.46
N CYS A 229 -3.48 -14.60 2.74
CA CYS A 229 -2.06 -14.62 3.07
C CYS A 229 -1.39 -13.27 2.80
N GLY A 230 -0.23 -13.03 3.42
CA GLY A 230 0.53 -11.78 3.24
C GLY A 230 -0.25 -10.53 3.62
N ASP A 231 -0.01 -9.42 2.92
CA ASP A 231 -0.67 -8.15 3.25
C ASP A 231 -2.17 -8.16 2.95
N SER A 232 -2.69 -9.10 2.15
CA SER A 232 -4.14 -9.33 1.99
C SER A 232 -4.80 -9.75 3.31
N ALA A 233 -4.04 -10.41 4.18
CA ALA A 233 -4.44 -10.75 5.56
C ALA A 233 -3.84 -9.79 6.61
N GLY A 234 -3.21 -8.69 6.20
CA GLY A 234 -2.64 -7.70 7.12
C GLY A 234 -1.35 -8.11 7.83
N PHE A 235 -0.55 -9.00 7.25
CA PHE A 235 0.74 -9.45 7.81
C PHE A 235 1.87 -8.39 7.71
N LEU A 236 1.69 -7.22 8.36
CA LEU A 236 2.75 -6.22 8.56
C LEU A 236 2.97 -5.95 10.06
N ASN A 237 4.23 -5.90 10.48
CA ASN A 237 4.61 -5.31 11.77
C ASN A 237 4.94 -3.82 11.58
N PRO A 238 4.03 -2.90 11.97
CA PRO A 238 4.24 -1.46 11.77
C PRO A 238 5.38 -0.91 12.64
N ALA A 239 5.62 -1.48 13.83
CA ALA A 239 6.69 -1.02 14.72
C ALA A 239 8.09 -1.34 14.19
N ARG A 240 8.20 -2.32 13.29
CA ARG A 240 9.44 -2.74 12.63
C ARG A 240 9.56 -2.23 11.19
N LEU A 241 8.47 -1.72 10.61
CA LEU A 241 8.32 -1.42 9.18
C LEU A 241 8.62 -2.63 8.29
N LYS A 242 8.13 -3.82 8.68
CA LYS A 242 8.44 -5.09 7.98
C LYS A 242 7.22 -5.99 7.87
N GLY A 243 6.96 -6.49 6.65
CA GLY A 243 5.95 -7.52 6.37
C GLY A 243 6.47 -8.71 5.56
N ILE A 244 7.59 -8.57 4.83
CA ILE A 244 8.07 -9.61 3.91
C ILE A 244 8.29 -10.96 4.60
N HIS A 245 8.93 -10.97 5.77
CA HIS A 245 9.17 -12.21 6.53
C HIS A 245 7.87 -12.80 7.10
N LEU A 246 6.88 -11.96 7.43
CA LEU A 246 5.56 -12.40 7.87
C LEU A 246 4.74 -12.96 6.70
N ALA A 247 4.82 -12.34 5.53
CA ALA A 247 4.19 -12.81 4.29
C ALA A 247 4.76 -14.17 3.85
N ILE A 248 6.09 -14.34 3.85
CA ILE A 248 6.72 -15.63 3.53
C ILE A 248 6.29 -16.69 4.53
N LYS A 249 6.33 -16.40 5.85
CA LYS A 249 5.94 -17.39 6.85
C LYS A 249 4.46 -17.72 6.78
N SER A 250 3.58 -16.75 6.55
CA SER A 250 2.15 -17.01 6.35
C SER A 250 1.91 -17.92 5.14
N GLY A 251 2.63 -17.73 4.04
CA GLY A 251 2.59 -18.64 2.88
C GLY A 251 3.05 -20.06 3.20
N ILE A 252 4.10 -20.23 4.01
CA ILE A 252 4.55 -21.55 4.49
C ILE A 252 3.44 -22.22 5.32
N LEU A 253 2.79 -21.49 6.23
CA LEU A 253 1.70 -22.02 7.06
C LEU A 253 0.46 -22.37 6.21
N VAL A 254 0.17 -21.61 5.16
CA VAL A 254 -0.85 -21.95 4.15
C VAL A 254 -0.50 -23.27 3.47
N ALA A 255 0.73 -23.43 2.96
CA ALA A 255 1.17 -24.66 2.30
C ALA A 255 1.07 -25.88 3.23
N GLU A 256 1.50 -25.76 4.48
CA GLU A 256 1.34 -26.82 5.48
C GLU A 256 -0.14 -27.15 5.76
N THR A 257 -1.05 -26.18 5.65
CA THR A 257 -2.50 -26.41 5.80
C THR A 257 -3.07 -27.12 4.58
N LEU A 258 -2.65 -26.74 3.38
CA LEU A 258 -3.05 -27.40 2.14
C LEU A 258 -2.68 -28.88 2.14
N ILE A 259 -1.50 -29.24 2.65
CA ILE A 259 -1.08 -30.64 2.77
C ILE A 259 -2.07 -31.45 3.61
N GLU A 260 -2.55 -30.88 4.73
CA GLU A 260 -3.53 -31.54 5.59
C GLU A 260 -4.92 -31.63 4.93
N ALA A 261 -5.34 -30.59 4.20
CA ALA A 261 -6.58 -30.60 3.43
C ALA A 261 -6.56 -31.66 2.32
N ILE A 262 -5.45 -31.76 1.57
CA ILE A 262 -5.26 -32.74 0.50
C ILE A 262 -5.26 -34.18 1.05
N LYS A 263 -4.57 -34.44 2.16
CA LYS A 263 -4.54 -35.77 2.79
C LYS A 263 -5.94 -36.25 3.22
N LYS A 264 -6.81 -35.33 3.64
CA LYS A 264 -8.17 -35.62 4.09
C LYS A 264 -9.20 -35.54 2.96
N ASP A 265 -8.79 -35.05 1.78
CA ASP A 265 -9.65 -34.64 0.67
C ASP A 265 -10.83 -33.76 1.09
N ASP A 266 -10.59 -32.85 2.04
CA ASP A 266 -11.59 -31.95 2.59
C ASP A 266 -11.05 -30.52 2.63
N TYR A 267 -11.73 -29.64 1.88
CA TYR A 267 -11.38 -28.25 1.61
C TYR A 267 -12.38 -27.28 2.25
N SER A 268 -13.19 -27.79 3.19
CA SER A 268 -14.12 -27.00 3.96
C SER A 268 -13.39 -26.13 4.98
N LYS A 269 -14.08 -25.09 5.47
CA LYS A 269 -13.60 -24.24 6.56
C LYS A 269 -13.28 -25.04 7.83
N GLU A 270 -13.88 -26.22 8.03
CA GLU A 270 -13.61 -27.06 9.18
C GLU A 270 -12.20 -27.67 9.16
N ILE A 271 -11.65 -27.93 7.97
CA ILE A 271 -10.26 -28.33 7.82
C ILE A 271 -9.35 -27.13 7.68
N LEU A 272 -9.77 -26.10 6.92
CA LEU A 272 -8.94 -24.91 6.68
C LEU A 272 -8.70 -24.07 7.94
N LYS A 273 -9.52 -24.21 9.00
CA LYS A 273 -9.25 -23.58 10.31
C LYS A 273 -7.92 -23.97 10.93
N ILE A 274 -7.32 -25.08 10.52
CA ILE A 274 -5.96 -25.49 10.93
C ILE A 274 -4.94 -24.37 10.63
N TYR A 275 -5.15 -23.56 9.59
CA TYR A 275 -4.29 -22.42 9.30
C TYR A 275 -4.29 -21.39 10.44
N LYS A 276 -5.46 -21.09 11.02
CA LYS A 276 -5.57 -20.22 12.20
C LYS A 276 -4.80 -20.81 13.38
N ASP A 277 -4.95 -22.10 13.65
CA ASP A 277 -4.25 -22.74 14.78
C ASP A 277 -2.73 -22.72 14.58
N LYS A 278 -2.26 -22.98 13.36
CA LYS A 278 -0.84 -22.84 13.01
C LYS A 278 -0.33 -21.42 13.20
N PHE A 279 -1.10 -20.41 12.80
CA PHE A 279 -0.76 -19.01 13.04
C PHE A 279 -0.67 -18.70 14.54
N GLU A 280 -1.68 -19.07 15.32
CA GLU A 280 -1.73 -18.83 16.78
C GLU A 280 -0.54 -19.43 17.54
N ASN A 281 -0.01 -20.55 17.04
CA ASN A 281 1.14 -21.26 17.60
C ASN A 281 2.49 -20.90 16.94
N SER A 282 2.53 -19.85 16.12
CA SER A 282 3.74 -19.44 15.39
C SER A 282 4.38 -18.17 15.95
N TRP A 283 5.67 -18.00 15.66
CA TRP A 283 6.41 -16.80 16.03
C TRP A 283 5.86 -15.52 15.39
N ILE A 284 5.21 -15.60 14.22
CA ILE A 284 4.62 -14.42 13.56
C ILE A 284 3.44 -13.87 14.36
N LYS A 285 2.67 -14.73 15.03
CA LYS A 285 1.63 -14.28 15.94
C LYS A 285 2.22 -13.57 17.16
N GLU A 286 3.25 -14.14 17.77
CA GLU A 286 3.89 -13.49 18.92
C GLU A 286 4.46 -12.11 18.58
N GLU A 287 5.09 -12.00 17.40
CA GLU A 287 5.64 -10.75 16.89
C GLU A 287 4.56 -9.69 16.69
N LEU A 288 3.49 -10.04 15.95
CA LEU A 288 2.38 -9.11 15.67
C LEU A 288 1.62 -8.74 16.93
N PHE A 289 1.40 -9.69 17.83
CA PHE A 289 0.65 -9.45 19.06
C PHE A 289 1.39 -8.50 20.00
N LYS A 290 2.73 -8.55 20.06
CA LYS A 290 3.54 -7.62 20.87
C LYS A 290 3.46 -6.17 20.38
N THR A 291 3.04 -5.94 19.14
CA THR A 291 2.92 -4.60 18.53
C THR A 291 1.47 -4.25 18.18
N ARG A 292 0.50 -4.98 18.73
CA ARG A 292 -0.94 -4.91 18.37
C ARG A 292 -1.60 -3.54 18.56
N ASN A 293 -1.00 -2.65 19.35
CA ASN A 293 -1.53 -1.30 19.61
C ASN A 293 -0.58 -0.19 19.11
N PHE A 294 0.48 -0.52 18.36
CA PHE A 294 1.50 0.43 17.91
C PHE A 294 0.92 1.66 17.21
N HIS A 295 0.26 1.48 16.07
CA HIS A 295 -0.31 2.59 15.30
C HIS A 295 -1.37 3.37 16.08
N ALA A 296 -2.23 2.68 16.85
CA ALA A 296 -3.27 3.30 17.64
C ALA A 296 -2.73 4.33 18.66
N GLY A 297 -1.47 4.18 19.11
CA GLY A 297 -0.78 5.14 19.96
C GLY A 297 -0.51 6.49 19.28
N PHE A 298 -0.25 6.47 17.97
CA PHE A 298 0.10 7.68 17.19
C PHE A 298 -1.11 8.54 16.81
N LYS A 299 -2.35 8.10 17.09
CA LYS A 299 -3.55 8.94 16.97
C LYS A 299 -3.49 10.22 17.83
N GLY A 300 -2.72 10.18 18.93
CA GLY A 300 -2.47 11.35 19.78
C GLY A 300 -1.32 12.25 19.28
N GLY A 301 -0.80 11.99 18.09
CA GLY A 301 0.41 12.62 17.54
C GLY A 301 1.70 11.90 17.94
N LEU A 302 2.81 12.38 17.38
CA LEU A 302 4.14 11.77 17.47
C LEU A 302 4.58 11.48 18.92
N PHE A 303 4.49 12.47 19.81
CA PHE A 303 4.97 12.32 21.19
C PHE A 303 4.12 11.34 22.01
N ALA A 304 2.80 11.38 21.84
CA ALA A 304 1.90 10.44 22.49
C ALA A 304 2.15 9.00 21.99
N GLY A 305 2.36 8.84 20.69
CA GLY A 305 2.70 7.56 20.07
C GLY A 305 4.03 7.01 20.58
N MET A 306 5.07 7.84 20.68
CA MET A 306 6.36 7.42 21.24
C MET A 306 6.25 6.96 22.70
N PHE A 307 5.52 7.71 23.54
CA PHE A 307 5.28 7.32 24.92
C PHE A 307 4.48 6.01 25.02
N HIS A 308 3.42 5.86 24.21
CA HIS A 308 2.63 4.63 24.15
C HIS A 308 3.47 3.42 23.70
N SER A 309 4.32 3.59 22.68
CA SER A 309 5.22 2.55 22.18
C SER A 309 6.24 2.10 23.24
N MET A 310 6.79 3.03 24.02
CA MET A 310 7.63 2.70 25.17
C MET A 310 6.85 1.86 26.20
N MET A 311 5.61 2.25 26.53
CA MET A 311 4.77 1.48 27.46
C MET A 311 4.42 0.09 26.92
N GLN A 312 4.25 -0.09 25.61
CA GLN A 312 4.02 -1.40 25.00
C GLN A 312 5.19 -2.36 25.23
N MET A 313 6.43 -1.87 25.14
CA MET A 313 7.61 -2.70 25.38
C MET A 313 7.63 -3.26 26.82
N VAL A 314 7.18 -2.46 27.79
CA VAL A 314 7.12 -2.87 29.21
C VAL A 314 5.94 -3.81 29.50
N THR A 315 4.81 -3.62 28.82
CA THR A 315 3.54 -4.31 29.12
C THR A 315 3.25 -5.52 28.23
N GLY A 316 4.21 -5.96 27.41
CA GLY A 316 3.99 -7.05 26.46
C GLY A 316 2.98 -6.72 25.35
N GLY A 317 2.93 -5.45 24.93
CA GLY A 317 2.14 -4.97 23.78
C GLY A 317 0.78 -4.35 24.09
N ASN A 318 0.39 -4.20 25.35
CA ASN A 318 -0.81 -3.40 25.69
C ASN A 318 -0.50 -1.90 25.47
N GLY A 319 0.48 -1.38 26.20
CA GLY A 319 0.72 0.05 26.31
C GLY A 319 -0.27 0.68 27.28
N LEU A 320 -0.87 1.81 26.88
CA LEU A 320 -1.81 2.57 27.72
C LEU A 320 -3.27 2.10 27.60
N PHE A 321 -3.59 1.29 26.61
CA PHE A 321 -4.93 0.79 26.32
C PHE A 321 -4.80 -0.53 25.57
N ASN A 322 -5.88 -1.28 25.41
CA ASN A 322 -5.87 -2.48 24.58
C ASN A 322 -7.05 -2.46 23.60
N ARG A 323 -6.78 -2.78 22.32
CA ARG A 323 -7.80 -2.83 21.25
C ARG A 323 -8.63 -1.54 21.15
N LYS A 324 -7.94 -0.41 20.97
CA LYS A 324 -8.60 0.90 20.80
C LYS A 324 -9.35 0.96 19.47
N GLU A 325 -10.59 1.44 19.52
CA GLU A 325 -11.43 1.59 18.33
C GLU A 325 -10.76 2.41 17.22
N ASN A 326 -11.08 2.04 15.97
CA ASN A 326 -10.62 2.72 14.78
C ASN A 326 -11.77 2.98 13.81
N LYS A 327 -11.58 3.97 12.95
CA LYS A 327 -12.45 4.23 11.81
C LYS A 327 -11.66 3.97 10.51
N PRO A 328 -12.33 3.75 9.38
CA PRO A 328 -11.65 3.68 8.09
C PRO A 328 -10.92 5.00 7.75
N ASP A 329 -9.80 4.91 7.04
CA ASP A 329 -8.91 6.05 6.75
C ASP A 329 -9.61 7.19 6.00
N ASN A 330 -10.46 6.88 5.02
CA ASN A 330 -11.23 7.87 4.26
C ASN A 330 -12.10 8.79 5.14
N THR A 331 -12.45 8.36 6.35
CA THR A 331 -13.31 9.13 7.27
C THR A 331 -12.56 10.16 8.12
N TYR A 332 -11.22 10.17 8.07
CA TYR A 332 -10.40 11.08 8.86
C TYR A 332 -10.24 12.46 8.23
N MET A 333 -10.30 12.54 6.90
CA MET A 333 -10.12 13.78 6.16
C MET A 333 -11.19 14.81 6.56
N MET A 334 -10.78 16.03 6.89
CA MET A 334 -11.70 17.09 7.25
C MET A 334 -12.05 17.93 6.03
N LYS A 335 -13.31 18.38 5.97
CA LYS A 335 -13.69 19.44 5.05
C LYS A 335 -12.84 20.68 5.30
N ILE A 336 -12.55 21.47 4.27
CA ILE A 336 -11.71 22.68 4.37
C ILE A 336 -12.26 23.65 5.43
N SER A 337 -13.58 23.80 5.50
CA SER A 337 -14.26 24.64 6.50
C SER A 337 -14.01 24.18 7.94
N ASP A 338 -14.15 22.87 8.19
CA ASP A 338 -13.93 22.26 9.51
C ASP A 338 -12.45 22.28 9.90
N TYR A 339 -11.55 22.04 8.93
CA TYR A 339 -10.10 22.16 9.13
C TYR A 339 -9.74 23.59 9.55
N LYS A 340 -10.28 24.60 8.85
CA LYS A 340 -10.08 26.02 9.20
C LYS A 340 -10.60 26.34 10.59
N LYS A 341 -11.79 25.85 10.93
CA LYS A 341 -12.38 26.04 12.27
C LYS A 341 -11.52 25.43 13.38
N LYS A 342 -10.97 24.23 13.16
CA LYS A 342 -10.18 23.50 14.16
C LYS A 342 -8.76 24.02 14.32
N PHE A 343 -8.08 24.34 13.22
CA PHE A 343 -6.66 24.69 13.21
C PHE A 343 -6.38 26.18 13.01
N GLY A 344 -7.40 27.01 12.78
CA GLY A 344 -7.25 28.45 12.57
C GLY A 344 -6.60 28.84 11.23
N ARG A 345 -6.38 27.87 10.34
CA ARG A 345 -5.76 28.05 9.02
C ARG A 345 -6.38 27.11 8.00
N ILE A 346 -6.32 27.47 6.72
CA ILE A 346 -6.67 26.54 5.65
C ILE A 346 -5.55 25.50 5.44
N PRO A 347 -5.86 24.34 4.85
CA PRO A 347 -4.86 23.38 4.37
C PRO A 347 -3.80 24.06 3.51
N ASN A 348 -2.52 23.74 3.72
CA ASN A 348 -1.41 24.38 3.02
C ASN A 348 -1.00 23.54 1.81
N LYS A 349 -1.14 24.08 0.61
CA LYS A 349 -0.61 23.48 -0.62
C LYS A 349 0.90 23.72 -0.67
N GLU A 350 1.63 22.89 0.05
CA GLU A 350 3.08 22.88 0.04
C GLU A 350 3.60 22.66 -1.38
N SER A 351 4.65 23.39 -1.75
CA SER A 351 5.27 23.25 -3.06
C SER A 351 6.78 23.38 -2.96
N VAL A 352 7.46 22.69 -3.86
CA VAL A 352 8.88 22.86 -4.14
C VAL A 352 9.02 23.12 -5.63
N LYS A 353 10.09 23.81 -6.02
CA LYS A 353 10.44 23.91 -7.44
C LYS A 353 11.09 22.61 -7.87
N PHE A 354 10.51 21.93 -8.84
CA PHE A 354 11.11 20.76 -9.47
C PHE A 354 12.13 21.21 -10.52
N ASP A 355 13.35 20.69 -10.41
CA ASP A 355 14.41 20.87 -11.41
C ASP A 355 14.51 19.64 -12.34
N ASN A 356 13.82 18.55 -11.99
CA ASN A 356 13.86 17.25 -12.67
C ASN A 356 15.29 16.70 -12.83
N GLU A 357 16.19 17.11 -11.93
CA GLU A 357 17.55 16.61 -11.78
C GLU A 357 17.78 16.04 -10.37
N TYR A 358 17.27 16.75 -9.36
CA TYR A 358 17.33 16.38 -7.95
C TYR A 358 15.93 16.25 -7.32
N LEU A 359 15.06 17.22 -7.58
CA LEU A 359 13.64 17.21 -7.20
C LEU A 359 12.80 16.98 -8.45
N PHE A 360 11.99 15.91 -8.42
CA PHE A 360 11.22 15.46 -9.57
C PHE A 360 9.74 15.75 -9.39
N ASP A 361 9.09 16.21 -10.46
CA ASP A 361 7.63 16.23 -10.53
C ASP A 361 7.04 14.82 -10.68
N LYS A 362 5.72 14.68 -10.48
CA LYS A 362 5.04 13.38 -10.53
C LYS A 362 5.14 12.72 -11.92
N LEU A 363 5.12 13.49 -13.01
CA LEU A 363 5.19 12.94 -14.37
C LEU A 363 6.57 12.34 -14.68
N THR A 364 7.64 13.01 -14.24
CA THR A 364 9.01 12.49 -14.37
C THR A 364 9.17 11.21 -13.56
N ASP A 365 8.58 11.17 -12.36
CA ASP A 365 8.55 9.98 -11.52
C ASP A 365 7.71 8.83 -12.14
N VAL A 366 6.56 9.14 -12.76
CA VAL A 366 5.75 8.16 -13.51
C VAL A 366 6.57 7.51 -14.62
N TYR A 367 7.29 8.31 -15.41
CA TYR A 367 8.20 7.78 -16.44
C TYR A 367 9.24 6.82 -15.85
N LYS A 368 9.77 7.13 -14.66
CA LYS A 368 10.76 6.32 -13.94
C LYS A 368 10.21 5.08 -13.24
N SER A 369 8.89 4.97 -13.14
CA SER A 369 8.22 3.73 -12.73
C SER A 369 8.09 2.70 -13.85
N GLY A 370 8.25 3.14 -15.10
CA GLY A 370 8.03 2.30 -16.28
C GLY A 370 6.59 1.83 -16.44
N THR A 371 5.63 2.48 -15.78
CA THR A 371 4.21 2.07 -15.85
C THR A 371 3.66 2.24 -17.26
N MET A 372 2.86 1.26 -17.69
CA MET A 372 2.25 1.25 -19.03
C MET A 372 0.87 0.61 -18.98
N HIS A 373 -0.06 1.18 -19.73
CA HIS A 373 -1.41 0.65 -19.96
C HIS A 373 -1.83 0.97 -21.39
N GLU A 374 -2.68 0.14 -21.99
CA GLU A 374 -3.39 0.50 -23.22
C GLU A 374 -4.26 1.74 -22.95
N GLU A 375 -4.11 2.80 -23.76
CA GLU A 375 -4.84 4.05 -23.55
C GLU A 375 -6.31 3.92 -23.95
N GLU A 376 -6.60 3.06 -24.93
CA GLU A 376 -7.95 2.84 -25.48
C GLU A 376 -8.67 1.66 -24.82
N GLN A 377 -8.49 1.48 -23.51
CA GLN A 377 -9.24 0.49 -22.72
C GLN A 377 -10.16 1.17 -21.70
N PRO A 378 -11.14 0.44 -21.12
CA PRO A 378 -11.94 0.97 -20.03
C PRO A 378 -11.06 1.40 -18.85
N SER A 379 -11.33 2.56 -18.27
CA SER A 379 -10.60 3.00 -17.08
C SER A 379 -10.78 2.00 -15.93
N HIS A 380 -9.67 1.47 -15.44
CA HIS A 380 -9.63 0.62 -14.24
C HIS A 380 -9.79 1.43 -12.93
N LEU A 381 -9.92 2.76 -13.06
CA LEU A 381 -10.28 3.68 -11.99
C LEU A 381 -11.70 4.15 -12.25
N ILE A 382 -12.66 3.45 -11.63
CA ILE A 382 -14.08 3.72 -11.81
C ILE A 382 -14.46 4.85 -10.87
N ILE A 383 -15.13 5.87 -11.42
CA ILE A 383 -15.70 6.97 -10.63
C ILE A 383 -17.21 6.85 -10.71
N ALA A 384 -17.84 6.47 -9.59
CA ALA A 384 -19.28 6.19 -9.54
C ALA A 384 -20.14 7.42 -9.84
N ASP A 385 -19.65 8.62 -9.48
CA ASP A 385 -20.35 9.88 -9.73
C ASP A 385 -19.35 11.02 -9.95
N LEU A 386 -19.24 11.45 -11.21
CA LEU A 386 -18.37 12.57 -11.62
C LEU A 386 -18.87 13.93 -11.10
N ASP A 387 -20.16 14.09 -10.79
CA ASP A 387 -20.70 15.34 -10.25
C ASP A 387 -20.15 15.61 -8.84
N ILE A 388 -20.04 14.54 -8.04
CA ILE A 388 -19.39 14.61 -6.72
C ILE A 388 -17.95 15.10 -6.88
N CYS A 389 -17.19 14.56 -7.84
CA CYS A 389 -15.81 14.98 -8.07
C CYS A 389 -15.71 16.42 -8.57
N ASN A 390 -16.52 16.81 -9.55
CA ASN A 390 -16.41 18.11 -10.22
C ASN A 390 -16.94 19.27 -9.37
N ASN A 391 -17.95 19.04 -8.54
CA ASN A 391 -18.62 20.09 -7.79
C ASN A 391 -18.41 19.94 -6.27
N ARG A 392 -19.03 18.92 -5.67
CA ARG A 392 -19.09 18.81 -4.20
C ARG A 392 -17.72 18.64 -3.55
N CYS A 393 -16.87 17.77 -4.11
CA CYS A 393 -15.53 17.49 -3.61
C CYS A 393 -14.59 18.68 -3.80
N THR A 394 -14.76 19.43 -4.90
CA THR A 394 -14.06 20.69 -5.17
C THR A 394 -14.31 21.70 -4.06
N GLU A 395 -15.57 21.84 -3.62
CA GLU A 395 -15.94 22.79 -2.56
C GLU A 395 -15.58 22.30 -1.15
N GLU A 396 -15.93 21.06 -0.82
CA GLU A 396 -15.80 20.54 0.55
C GLU A 396 -14.34 20.19 0.90
N TYR A 397 -13.59 19.63 -0.05
CA TYR A 397 -12.24 19.08 0.17
C TYR A 397 -11.17 19.64 -0.77
N GLY A 398 -11.53 20.35 -1.84
CA GLY A 398 -10.56 20.89 -2.81
C GLY A 398 -9.94 19.82 -3.72
N ASN A 399 -10.68 18.74 -4.03
CA ASN A 399 -10.22 17.60 -4.85
C ASN A 399 -8.89 16.99 -4.36
N PRO A 400 -8.89 16.35 -3.18
CA PRO A 400 -7.69 15.79 -2.55
C PRO A 400 -7.00 14.70 -3.40
N CYS A 401 -7.68 14.14 -4.40
CA CYS A 401 -7.12 13.15 -5.32
C CYS A 401 -5.92 13.64 -6.12
N GLN A 402 -5.82 14.95 -6.36
CA GLN A 402 -4.64 15.56 -7.00
C GLN A 402 -3.40 15.50 -6.10
N HIS A 403 -3.60 15.37 -4.78
CA HIS A 403 -2.56 15.38 -3.77
C HIS A 403 -2.17 13.97 -3.36
N PHE A 404 -3.11 13.17 -2.86
CA PHE A 404 -2.78 11.83 -2.36
C PHE A 404 -2.33 10.86 -3.46
N CYS A 405 -2.69 11.12 -4.73
CA CYS A 405 -2.24 10.29 -5.85
C CYS A 405 -0.74 10.55 -6.11
N PRO A 406 0.12 9.52 -6.00
CA PRO A 406 1.56 9.65 -6.21
C PRO A 406 1.97 9.67 -7.69
N ALA A 407 1.01 9.65 -8.62
CA ALA A 407 1.24 9.41 -10.05
C ALA A 407 0.46 10.36 -10.97
N GLN A 408 -0.12 11.44 -10.44
CA GLN A 408 -0.83 12.45 -11.24
C GLN A 408 -1.91 11.86 -12.19
N VAL A 409 -2.65 10.86 -11.69
CA VAL A 409 -3.76 10.26 -12.44
C VAL A 409 -4.98 11.19 -12.45
N TYR A 410 -5.17 11.98 -11.40
CA TYR A 410 -6.30 12.87 -11.22
C TYR A 410 -5.85 14.32 -11.33
N GLN A 411 -6.46 15.10 -12.22
CA GLN A 411 -6.16 16.51 -12.42
C GLN A 411 -7.44 17.31 -12.66
N MET A 412 -7.54 18.52 -12.10
CA MET A 412 -8.67 19.41 -12.38
C MET A 412 -8.29 20.40 -13.48
N GLU A 413 -8.81 20.17 -14.68
CA GLU A 413 -8.58 21.00 -15.86
C GLU A 413 -9.75 21.95 -16.11
N ASP A 414 -9.53 23.01 -16.86
CA ASP A 414 -10.59 23.96 -17.20
C ASP A 414 -11.65 23.28 -18.07
N ASP A 415 -12.92 23.51 -17.76
CA ASP A 415 -14.03 22.92 -18.51
C ASP A 415 -14.12 23.57 -19.90
N PRO A 416 -13.99 22.81 -21.01
CA PRO A 416 -14.08 23.36 -22.36
C PRO A 416 -15.41 24.08 -22.65
N ASP A 417 -16.48 23.69 -21.95
CA ASP A 417 -17.82 24.25 -22.12
C ASP A 417 -18.10 25.42 -21.15
N ASN A 418 -17.24 25.63 -20.15
CA ASN A 418 -17.40 26.67 -19.14
C ASN A 418 -16.06 27.04 -18.46
N GLU A 419 -15.38 28.08 -18.96
CA GLU A 419 -14.08 28.55 -18.44
C GLU A 419 -14.08 28.91 -16.94
N SER A 420 -15.25 29.14 -16.31
CA SER A 420 -15.33 29.42 -14.87
C SER A 420 -15.36 28.17 -13.99
N LYS A 421 -15.41 26.97 -14.60
CA LYS A 421 -15.46 25.68 -13.92
C LYS A 421 -14.26 24.82 -14.31
N LYS A 422 -13.95 23.88 -13.42
CA LYS A 422 -12.98 22.82 -13.67
C LYS A 422 -13.68 21.47 -13.72
N LYS A 423 -13.19 20.57 -14.56
CA LYS A 423 -13.59 19.16 -14.64
C LYS A 423 -12.41 18.27 -14.30
N LEU A 424 -12.70 17.14 -13.68
CA LEU A 424 -11.74 16.09 -13.41
C LEU A 424 -11.33 15.44 -14.73
N MET A 425 -10.08 15.62 -15.10
CA MET A 425 -9.39 14.87 -16.14
C MET A 425 -8.68 13.68 -15.47
N LEU A 426 -8.93 12.49 -16.03
CA LEU A 426 -8.35 11.24 -15.57
C LEU A 426 -7.31 10.75 -16.58
N THR A 427 -6.12 10.38 -16.10
CA THR A 427 -5.06 9.75 -16.90
C THR A 427 -4.75 8.35 -16.33
N PRO A 428 -5.60 7.33 -16.60
CA PRO A 428 -5.43 5.99 -16.02
C PRO A 428 -4.10 5.33 -16.39
N SER A 429 -3.53 5.67 -17.55
CA SER A 429 -2.25 5.14 -18.02
C SER A 429 -1.07 5.47 -17.08
N ASN A 430 -1.16 6.54 -16.29
CA ASN A 430 -0.17 6.89 -15.28
C ASN A 430 -0.28 6.04 -13.99
N CYS A 431 -1.34 5.25 -13.81
CA CYS A 431 -1.59 4.56 -12.56
C CYS A 431 -0.42 3.62 -12.21
N ILE A 432 0.02 3.63 -10.94
CA ILE A 432 1.08 2.73 -10.46
C ILE A 432 0.58 1.68 -9.47
N HIS A 433 -0.74 1.45 -9.48
CA HIS A 433 -1.43 0.41 -8.72
C HIS A 433 -1.18 0.48 -7.20
N CYS A 434 -0.94 1.69 -6.69
CA CYS A 434 -0.62 1.92 -5.28
C CYS A 434 -1.79 1.66 -4.32
N LYS A 435 -3.03 1.69 -4.84
CA LYS A 435 -4.32 1.55 -4.12
C LYS A 435 -4.72 2.75 -3.23
N THR A 436 -3.92 3.80 -3.17
CA THR A 436 -4.18 4.97 -2.30
C THR A 436 -5.54 5.62 -2.54
N CYS A 437 -5.96 5.79 -3.80
CA CYS A 437 -7.18 6.49 -4.14
C CYS A 437 -8.46 5.77 -3.69
N ASP A 438 -8.46 4.43 -3.77
CA ASP A 438 -9.54 3.55 -3.31
C ASP A 438 -9.70 3.68 -1.78
N ILE A 439 -8.57 3.72 -1.07
CA ILE A 439 -8.53 3.75 0.41
C ILE A 439 -8.97 5.10 1.00
N VAL A 440 -8.59 6.23 0.39
CA VAL A 440 -8.62 7.54 1.06
C VAL A 440 -9.63 8.53 0.49
N ASP A 441 -10.29 8.21 -0.62
CA ASP A 441 -11.33 9.06 -1.19
C ASP A 441 -12.44 9.32 -0.15
N PRO A 442 -12.67 10.58 0.29
CA PRO A 442 -13.61 10.90 1.36
C PRO A 442 -15.06 10.54 1.04
N TYR A 443 -15.43 10.40 -0.24
CA TYR A 443 -16.77 9.96 -0.64
C TYR A 443 -16.86 8.48 -1.00
N GLN A 444 -15.73 7.78 -1.12
CA GLN A 444 -15.68 6.38 -1.59
C GLN A 444 -16.40 6.20 -2.93
N VAL A 445 -16.22 7.15 -3.85
CA VAL A 445 -16.74 7.11 -5.23
C VAL A 445 -15.70 6.59 -6.22
N ILE A 446 -14.41 6.60 -5.86
CA ILE A 446 -13.34 5.97 -6.63
C ILE A 446 -13.25 4.50 -6.23
N LYS A 447 -13.39 3.59 -7.21
CA LYS A 447 -13.10 2.16 -7.04
C LYS A 447 -11.94 1.77 -7.96
N TRP A 448 -10.90 1.15 -7.40
CA TRP A 448 -9.83 0.55 -8.20
C TRP A 448 -10.24 -0.88 -8.59
N VAL A 449 -10.27 -1.16 -9.88
CA VAL A 449 -10.39 -2.51 -10.42
C VAL A 449 -9.12 -2.92 -11.15
N THR A 450 -8.97 -4.21 -11.40
CA THR A 450 -7.83 -4.74 -12.11
C THR A 450 -7.88 -4.32 -13.59
N PRO A 451 -6.85 -3.64 -14.15
CA PRO A 451 -6.76 -3.37 -15.59
C PRO A 451 -6.46 -4.66 -16.37
N GLN A 452 -6.32 -4.54 -17.70
CA GLN A 452 -5.84 -5.64 -18.52
C GLN A 452 -4.54 -6.25 -17.98
N GLY A 453 -4.43 -7.58 -18.13
CA GLY A 453 -3.33 -8.35 -17.60
C GLY A 453 -1.99 -7.96 -18.22
N GLY A 454 -0.95 -7.84 -17.39
CA GLY A 454 0.40 -7.46 -17.81
C GLY A 454 0.68 -5.96 -17.85
N GLU A 455 -0.32 -5.14 -17.53
CA GLU A 455 -0.19 -3.69 -17.44
C GLU A 455 0.13 -3.19 -16.03
N GLY A 456 0.49 -1.92 -15.91
CA GLY A 456 0.90 -1.29 -14.66
C GLY A 456 2.39 -1.04 -14.56
N PRO A 457 2.90 -0.84 -13.33
CA PRO A 457 4.31 -0.54 -13.11
C PRO A 457 5.26 -1.60 -13.64
N ASN A 458 6.30 -1.17 -14.36
CA ASN A 458 7.44 -2.02 -14.72
C ASN A 458 8.63 -1.73 -13.79
N TYR A 459 8.44 -2.08 -12.52
CA TYR A 459 9.44 -1.85 -11.49
C TYR A 459 10.70 -2.68 -11.72
N THR A 460 11.85 -2.01 -11.75
CA THR A 460 13.17 -2.63 -11.84
C THR A 460 14.01 -2.20 -10.65
N ASN A 461 14.67 -3.14 -9.96
CA ASN A 461 15.50 -2.89 -8.77
C ASN A 461 14.78 -2.23 -7.57
N LEU A 462 13.44 -2.18 -7.56
CA LEU A 462 12.65 -1.63 -6.46
C LEU A 462 12.41 -2.62 -5.32
#